data_AF-A0A7N2MLU7-F1
#
_entry.id   AF-A0A7N2MLU7-F1
#
_cell.length_a   1.000
_cell.length_b   1.000
_cell.length_c   1.000
_cell.angle_alpha   90.00
_cell.angle_beta   90.00
_cell.angle_gamma   90.00
#
_symmetry.space_group_name_H-M   'P 1'
#
loop_
_entity.id
_entity.type
_entity.pdbx_description
1 polymer ?
#
loop_
_entity_poly.entity_id
_entity_poly.type
_entity_poly.pdbx_seq_one_letter_code
_entity_poly.pdbx_strand_id
1 'polypeptide(L)'
;MAGSFEYEYDVFVSYCEEDTRTSFAGHLFAAFDRKKIRAYRGEEAGPELLKEIETSNIAVVVFSKNYAASHLCLDELVKIMECKRLFNQRVIPIFYDVSPSEVRKQKGNLSEALLNGPEDKVNSWKVALTDAANLAGLHLKPYRPEPEFIEEIVEVIWKRLKGKSSTVQSRRQIDNPGVGVGVGVGEDSSIIISQNDASSVQNAIAEWSRLFFLALYRHFVVLIVATVSR
;
A
#
# COMPACT_ATOMS: atom_id res chain seq x y z
N MET A 1 20.07 -7.86 -22.15
CA MET A 1 19.09 -6.75 -22.13
C MET A 1 18.70 -6.51 -20.69
N ALA A 2 18.67 -5.27 -20.21
CA ALA A 2 18.17 -4.98 -18.87
C ALA A 2 16.64 -5.02 -18.91
N GLY A 3 16.04 -6.04 -18.30
CA GLY A 3 14.59 -6.08 -18.15
C GLY A 3 14.14 -4.93 -17.26
N SER A 4 13.33 -4.03 -17.80
CA SER A 4 12.46 -3.21 -16.96
C SER A 4 11.58 -4.16 -16.16
N PHE A 5 11.51 -3.96 -14.84
CA PHE A 5 10.43 -4.54 -14.05
C PHE A 5 9.13 -3.85 -14.50
N GLU A 6 8.50 -4.40 -15.54
CA GLU A 6 7.17 -3.98 -15.95
C GLU A 6 6.19 -4.46 -14.89
N TYR A 7 5.72 -3.50 -14.10
CA TYR A 7 4.54 -3.68 -13.26
C TYR A 7 3.36 -4.08 -14.14
N GLU A 8 2.59 -5.07 -13.70
CA GLU A 8 1.39 -5.54 -14.40
C GLU A 8 0.35 -4.42 -14.48
N TYR A 9 0.26 -3.63 -13.40
CA TYR A 9 -0.54 -2.42 -13.30
C TYR A 9 0.29 -1.22 -12.83
N ASP A 10 -0.05 -0.04 -13.34
CA ASP A 10 0.57 1.21 -12.93
C ASP A 10 0.02 1.67 -11.56
N VAL A 11 -1.23 1.29 -11.24
CA VAL A 11 -1.93 1.62 -9.99
C VAL A 11 -2.80 0.45 -9.52
N PHE A 12 -2.71 0.08 -8.25
CA PHE A 12 -3.76 -0.64 -7.53
C PHE A 12 -4.64 0.38 -6.81
N VAL A 13 -5.98 0.24 -6.83
CA VAL A 13 -6.89 1.11 -6.07
C VAL A 13 -7.71 0.27 -5.08
N SER A 14 -7.42 0.40 -3.79
CA SER A 14 -8.30 -0.07 -2.71
C SER A 14 -9.35 1.00 -2.43
N TYR A 15 -10.62 0.62 -2.42
CA TYR A 15 -11.73 1.54 -2.17
C TYR A 15 -12.96 0.79 -1.64
N CYS A 16 -13.85 1.49 -0.94
CA CYS A 16 -15.11 0.89 -0.49
C CYS A 16 -16.18 1.00 -1.60
N GLU A 17 -16.63 -0.14 -2.13
CA GLU A 17 -17.66 -0.17 -3.18
C GLU A 17 -18.95 0.56 -2.76
N GLU A 18 -19.41 0.32 -1.52
CA GLU A 18 -20.66 0.87 -0.98
C GLU A 18 -20.67 2.41 -1.00
N ASP A 19 -19.51 3.04 -0.78
CA ASP A 19 -19.38 4.50 -0.71
C ASP A 19 -19.14 5.18 -2.07
N THR A 20 -18.51 4.49 -3.04
CA THR A 20 -17.87 5.19 -4.17
C THR A 20 -18.00 4.55 -5.56
N ARG A 21 -18.52 3.33 -5.68
CA ARG A 21 -18.48 2.55 -6.95
C ARG A 21 -19.13 3.25 -8.15
N THR A 22 -20.24 3.95 -7.95
CA THR A 22 -21.02 4.59 -9.03
C THR A 22 -20.76 6.08 -9.20
N SER A 23 -19.95 6.69 -8.35
CA SER A 23 -19.61 8.12 -8.38
C SER A 23 -18.08 8.30 -8.49
N PHE A 24 -17.42 8.55 -7.36
CA PHE A 24 -16.02 8.91 -7.28
C PHE A 24 -15.08 7.88 -7.94
N ALA A 25 -15.25 6.59 -7.64
CA ALA A 25 -14.39 5.54 -8.20
C ALA A 25 -14.57 5.42 -9.72
N GLY A 26 -15.82 5.42 -10.20
CA GLY A 26 -16.13 5.39 -11.63
C GLY A 26 -15.50 6.56 -12.40
N HIS A 27 -15.63 7.78 -11.87
CA HIS A 27 -15.00 8.97 -12.44
C HIS A 27 -13.46 8.91 -12.39
N LEU A 28 -12.87 8.38 -11.32
CA LEU A 28 -11.43 8.21 -11.13
C LEU A 28 -10.83 7.21 -12.13
N PHE A 29 -11.45 6.04 -12.31
CA PHE A 29 -11.02 5.07 -13.32
C PHE A 29 -11.15 5.63 -14.74
N ALA A 30 -12.26 6.29 -15.07
CA ALA A 30 -12.41 6.96 -16.36
C ALA A 30 -11.34 8.06 -16.59
N ALA A 31 -10.83 8.68 -15.53
CA ALA A 31 -9.74 9.66 -15.61
C ALA A 31 -8.36 8.99 -15.78
N PHE A 32 -8.10 7.84 -15.14
CA PHE A 32 -6.93 7.02 -15.44
C PHE A 32 -6.90 6.55 -16.90
N ASP A 33 -8.04 6.12 -17.46
CA ASP A 33 -8.17 5.69 -18.86
C ASP A 33 -7.89 6.82 -19.87
N ARG A 34 -8.31 8.06 -19.55
CA ARG A 34 -7.97 9.26 -20.34
C ARG A 34 -6.46 9.51 -20.35
N LYS A 35 -5.77 9.28 -19.22
CA LYS A 35 -4.32 9.49 -19.06
C LYS A 35 -3.46 8.25 -19.36
N LYS A 36 -4.06 7.15 -19.81
CA LYS A 36 -3.40 5.86 -20.14
C LYS A 36 -2.60 5.28 -18.97
N ILE A 37 -3.21 5.30 -17.79
CA ILE A 37 -2.70 4.66 -16.57
C ILE A 37 -3.46 3.34 -16.40
N ARG A 38 -2.75 2.20 -16.38
CA ARG A 38 -3.36 0.89 -16.14
C ARG A 38 -3.67 0.75 -14.66
N ALA A 39 -4.94 0.89 -14.28
CA ALA A 39 -5.39 0.81 -12.90
C ALA A 39 -6.19 -0.48 -12.66
N TYR A 40 -5.79 -1.25 -11.64
CA TYR A 40 -6.54 -2.40 -11.14
C TYR A 40 -7.48 -1.98 -10.00
N ARG A 41 -8.58 -2.71 -9.84
CA ARG A 41 -9.64 -2.42 -8.87
C ARG A 41 -9.67 -3.47 -7.76
N GLY A 42 -9.61 -3.04 -6.49
CA GLY A 42 -9.93 -3.89 -5.34
C GLY A 42 -11.44 -4.14 -5.22
N GLU A 43 -12.01 -4.84 -6.21
CA GLU A 43 -13.44 -5.22 -6.25
C GLU A 43 -13.65 -6.71 -5.91
N GLU A 44 -12.72 -7.59 -6.31
CA GLU A 44 -12.89 -9.05 -6.15
C GLU A 44 -12.01 -9.65 -5.04
N ALA A 45 -12.65 -10.32 -4.08
CA ALA A 45 -11.97 -11.14 -3.09
C ALA A 45 -11.45 -12.44 -3.73
N GLY A 46 -10.15 -12.50 -4.01
CA GLY A 46 -9.51 -13.68 -4.62
C GLY A 46 -8.02 -13.82 -4.28
N PRO A 47 -7.41 -14.98 -4.59
CA PRO A 47 -5.96 -15.16 -4.45
C PRO A 47 -5.16 -14.27 -5.40
N GLU A 48 -5.77 -13.83 -6.51
CA GLU A 48 -5.19 -12.92 -7.49
C GLU A 48 -5.00 -11.52 -6.88
N LEU A 49 -5.97 -11.01 -6.11
CA LEU A 49 -5.94 -9.69 -5.45
C LEU A 49 -4.60 -9.37 -4.74
N LEU A 50 -4.03 -10.36 -4.04
CA LEU A 50 -2.74 -10.23 -3.35
C LEU A 50 -1.57 -10.04 -4.34
N LYS A 51 -1.59 -10.79 -5.46
CA LYS A 51 -0.66 -10.65 -6.57
C LYS A 51 -0.81 -9.29 -7.23
N GLU A 52 -2.02 -8.80 -7.50
CA GLU A 52 -2.19 -7.47 -8.13
C GLU A 52 -1.79 -6.31 -7.21
N ILE A 53 -1.95 -6.45 -5.89
CA ILE A 53 -1.34 -5.52 -4.93
C ILE A 53 0.18 -5.57 -5.06
N GLU A 54 0.81 -6.75 -5.10
CA GLU A 54 2.27 -6.90 -5.19
C GLU A 54 2.86 -6.46 -6.55
N THR A 55 2.19 -6.73 -7.68
CA THR A 55 2.65 -6.39 -9.03
C THR A 55 2.35 -4.96 -9.46
N SER A 56 1.72 -4.14 -8.60
CA SER A 56 1.39 -2.74 -8.86
C SER A 56 2.48 -1.74 -8.46
N ASN A 57 2.70 -0.73 -9.30
CA ASN A 57 3.74 0.30 -9.09
C ASN A 57 3.42 1.30 -7.96
N ILE A 58 2.13 1.61 -7.81
CA ILE A 58 1.57 2.53 -6.81
C ILE A 58 0.31 1.87 -6.25
N ALA A 59 0.15 1.82 -4.94
CA ALA A 59 -1.14 1.55 -4.31
C ALA A 59 -1.81 2.87 -3.92
N VAL A 60 -3.07 3.03 -4.30
CA VAL A 60 -3.95 4.13 -3.92
C VAL A 60 -4.97 3.56 -2.95
N VAL A 61 -5.17 4.25 -1.82
CA VAL A 61 -6.17 3.87 -0.82
C VAL A 61 -7.18 5.01 -0.71
N VAL A 62 -8.42 4.77 -1.15
CA VAL A 62 -9.50 5.75 -1.06
C VAL A 62 -10.23 5.55 0.27
N PHE A 63 -9.77 6.25 1.30
CA PHE A 63 -10.48 6.31 2.57
C PHE A 63 -11.77 7.10 2.40
N SER A 64 -12.88 6.42 2.65
CA SER A 64 -14.25 6.93 2.66
C SER A 64 -14.92 6.58 4.01
N LYS A 65 -16.14 7.10 4.23
CA LYS A 65 -16.85 7.03 5.52
C LYS A 65 -17.02 5.60 6.07
N ASN A 66 -17.30 4.64 5.20
CA ASN A 66 -17.54 3.24 5.54
C ASN A 66 -16.37 2.33 5.12
N TYR A 67 -15.20 2.87 4.74
CA TYR A 67 -14.03 2.06 4.35
C TYR A 67 -13.66 1.00 5.39
N ALA A 68 -13.69 1.35 6.68
CA ALA A 68 -13.40 0.41 7.76
C ALA A 68 -14.52 -0.61 8.03
N ALA A 69 -15.76 -0.38 7.56
CA ALA A 69 -16.85 -1.35 7.67
C ALA A 69 -16.64 -2.55 6.74
N SER A 70 -15.86 -2.39 5.66
CA SER A 70 -15.44 -3.48 4.80
C SER A 70 -14.19 -4.16 5.36
N HIS A 71 -14.36 -5.38 5.90
CA HIS A 71 -13.23 -6.23 6.30
C HIS A 71 -12.27 -6.52 5.13
N LEU A 72 -12.78 -6.58 3.89
CA LEU A 72 -11.95 -6.75 2.69
C LEU A 72 -11.03 -5.54 2.49
N CYS A 73 -11.57 -4.33 2.54
CA CYS A 73 -10.77 -3.10 2.41
C CYS A 73 -9.73 -2.97 3.55
N LEU A 74 -10.03 -3.46 4.75
CA LEU A 74 -9.06 -3.50 5.86
C LEU A 74 -7.96 -4.56 5.67
N ASP A 75 -8.29 -5.74 5.15
CA ASP A 75 -7.30 -6.77 4.81
C ASP A 75 -6.41 -6.34 3.63
N GLU A 76 -6.99 -5.71 2.59
CA GLU A 76 -6.25 -5.05 1.51
C GLU A 76 -5.29 -4.00 2.05
N LEU A 77 -5.74 -3.14 2.97
CA LEU A 77 -4.91 -2.10 3.56
C LEU A 77 -3.71 -2.68 4.32
N VAL A 78 -3.92 -3.75 5.08
CA VAL A 78 -2.82 -4.48 5.75
C VAL A 78 -1.82 -4.99 4.70
N LYS A 79 -2.30 -5.59 3.60
CA LYS A 79 -1.42 -6.08 2.53
C LYS A 79 -0.66 -4.95 1.83
N ILE A 80 -1.32 -3.85 1.49
CA ILE A 80 -0.69 -2.66 0.90
C ILE A 80 0.41 -2.10 1.80
N MET A 81 0.18 -2.05 3.11
CA MET A 81 1.16 -1.55 4.08
C MET A 81 2.30 -2.55 4.32
N GLU A 82 2.06 -3.86 4.17
CA GLU A 82 3.11 -4.87 4.07
C GLU A 82 3.97 -4.66 2.81
N CYS A 83 3.35 -4.56 1.62
CA CYS A 83 4.05 -4.36 0.35
C CYS A 83 4.86 -3.05 0.34
N LYS A 84 4.35 -1.99 0.99
CA LYS A 84 5.09 -0.76 1.25
C LYS A 84 6.37 -1.00 2.07
N ARG A 85 6.30 -1.85 3.10
CA ARG A 85 7.43 -2.15 3.99
C ARG A 85 8.45 -3.10 3.34
N LEU A 86 7.98 -4.15 2.66
CA LEU A 86 8.83 -5.21 2.10
C LEU A 86 9.40 -4.87 0.72
N PHE A 87 8.60 -4.25 -0.15
CA PHE A 87 8.95 -3.98 -1.55
C PHE A 87 9.18 -2.50 -1.85
N ASN A 88 9.18 -1.64 -0.83
CA ASN A 88 9.21 -0.18 -0.94
C ASN A 88 8.11 0.37 -1.89
N GLN A 89 6.95 -0.28 -1.90
CA GLN A 89 5.82 0.12 -2.73
C GLN A 89 5.35 1.53 -2.34
N ARG A 90 4.98 2.33 -3.34
CA ARG A 90 4.50 3.70 -3.13
C ARG A 90 3.02 3.65 -2.81
N VAL A 91 2.65 4.19 -1.65
CA VAL A 91 1.24 4.29 -1.21
C VAL A 91 0.80 5.75 -1.26
N ILE A 92 -0.43 6.00 -1.72
CA ILE A 92 -1.07 7.31 -1.76
C ILE A 92 -2.44 7.19 -1.10
N PRO A 93 -2.61 7.67 0.16
CA PRO A 93 -3.93 7.78 0.74
C PRO A 93 -4.67 8.96 0.12
N ILE A 94 -5.93 8.72 -0.24
CA ILE A 94 -6.91 9.71 -0.67
C ILE A 94 -7.99 9.73 0.40
N PHE A 95 -8.30 10.91 0.91
CA PHE A 95 -9.32 11.11 1.93
C PHE A 95 -10.54 11.76 1.28
N TYR A 96 -11.59 10.97 1.09
CA TYR A 96 -12.84 11.31 0.42
C TYR A 96 -13.96 11.40 1.47
N ASP A 97 -14.42 12.62 1.75
CA ASP A 97 -15.41 12.96 2.79
C ASP A 97 -15.09 12.41 4.21
N VAL A 98 -13.81 12.24 4.50
CA VAL A 98 -13.27 11.89 5.84
C VAL A 98 -11.99 12.68 6.08
N SER A 99 -11.69 13.07 7.33
CA SER A 99 -10.41 13.71 7.61
C SER A 99 -9.30 12.69 7.89
N PRO A 100 -8.02 13.00 7.55
CA PRO A 100 -6.87 12.17 7.93
C PRO A 100 -6.78 11.93 9.44
N SER A 101 -7.28 12.86 10.26
CA SER A 101 -7.27 12.70 11.72
C SER A 101 -8.35 11.76 12.25
N GLU A 102 -9.44 11.53 11.51
CA GLU A 102 -10.44 10.51 11.87
C GLU A 102 -9.93 9.12 11.53
N VAL A 103 -9.33 8.95 10.33
CA VAL A 103 -8.72 7.68 9.91
C VAL A 103 -7.59 7.26 10.87
N ARG A 104 -6.66 8.18 11.16
CA ARG A 104 -5.51 7.95 12.03
C ARG A 104 -5.85 7.68 13.49
N LYS A 105 -6.98 8.21 13.99
CA LYS A 105 -7.43 8.03 15.38
C LYS A 105 -8.60 7.05 15.50
N GLN A 106 -8.94 6.38 14.39
CA GLN A 106 -10.06 5.44 14.25
C GLN A 106 -11.35 5.94 14.92
N LYS A 107 -11.79 7.15 14.55
CA LYS A 107 -12.99 7.80 15.14
C LYS A 107 -14.24 7.59 14.29
N GLY A 108 -15.41 7.80 14.90
CA GLY A 108 -16.72 7.72 14.24
C GLY A 108 -17.00 6.30 13.74
N ASN A 109 -17.49 6.17 12.51
CA ASN A 109 -17.78 4.88 11.88
C ASN A 109 -16.58 3.91 11.91
N LEU A 110 -15.34 4.41 11.87
CA LEU A 110 -14.15 3.54 11.95
C LEU A 110 -13.98 2.87 13.31
N SER A 111 -14.32 3.55 14.41
CA SER A 111 -14.27 2.93 15.75
C SER A 111 -15.29 1.80 15.88
N GLU A 112 -16.50 1.99 15.34
CA GLU A 112 -17.59 1.01 15.43
C GLU A 112 -17.28 -0.25 14.63
N ALA A 113 -16.77 -0.09 13.40
CA ALA A 113 -16.38 -1.23 12.58
C ALA A 113 -15.26 -2.07 13.21
N LEU A 114 -14.26 -1.42 13.83
CA LEU A 114 -13.16 -2.10 14.52
C LEU A 114 -13.56 -2.75 15.85
N LEU A 115 -14.69 -2.39 16.44
CA LEU A 115 -15.23 -3.07 17.63
C LEU A 115 -15.92 -4.39 17.27
N ASN A 116 -16.46 -4.49 16.06
CA ASN A 116 -17.16 -5.68 15.54
C ASN A 116 -16.25 -6.64 14.77
N GLY A 117 -14.95 -6.32 14.67
CA GLY A 117 -13.95 -7.10 13.93
C GLY A 117 -13.43 -8.34 14.69
N PRO A 118 -12.83 -9.31 13.99
CA PRO A 118 -12.15 -10.45 14.61
C PRO A 118 -10.97 -10.00 15.49
N GLU A 119 -10.89 -10.51 16.72
CA GLU A 119 -9.92 -10.07 17.73
C GLU A 119 -8.45 -10.23 17.27
N ASP A 120 -8.16 -11.25 16.46
CA ASP A 120 -6.86 -11.52 15.86
C ASP A 120 -6.46 -10.50 14.77
N LYS A 121 -7.43 -9.84 14.13
CA LYS A 121 -7.21 -8.88 13.04
C LYS A 121 -7.32 -7.41 13.45
N VAL A 122 -8.14 -7.07 14.45
CA VAL A 122 -8.42 -5.67 14.84
C VAL A 122 -7.14 -4.87 15.12
N ASN A 123 -6.10 -5.50 15.66
CA ASN A 123 -4.81 -4.83 15.91
C ASN A 123 -4.02 -4.53 14.62
N SER A 124 -3.97 -5.43 13.64
CA SER A 124 -3.28 -5.17 12.36
C SER A 124 -4.02 -4.11 11.54
N TRP A 125 -5.36 -4.14 11.54
CA TRP A 125 -6.20 -3.12 10.92
C TRP A 125 -5.98 -1.73 11.54
N LYS A 126 -5.95 -1.61 12.87
CA LYS A 126 -5.65 -0.35 13.59
C LYS A 126 -4.28 0.22 13.22
N VAL A 127 -3.25 -0.61 13.17
CA VAL A 127 -1.89 -0.20 12.78
C VAL A 127 -1.89 0.27 11.32
N ALA A 128 -2.46 -0.51 10.39
CA ALA A 128 -2.47 -0.17 8.97
C ALA A 128 -3.24 1.14 8.67
N LEU A 129 -4.39 1.36 9.31
CA LEU A 129 -5.14 2.63 9.25
C LEU A 129 -4.32 3.81 9.78
N THR A 130 -3.63 3.62 10.91
CA THR A 130 -2.78 4.66 11.54
C THR A 130 -1.60 5.03 10.65
N ASP A 131 -0.87 4.03 10.17
CA ASP A 131 0.34 4.23 9.36
C ASP A 131 0.01 4.80 7.98
N ALA A 132 -1.03 4.29 7.31
CA ALA A 132 -1.48 4.82 6.04
C ALA A 132 -1.95 6.28 6.17
N ALA A 133 -2.70 6.63 7.23
CA ALA A 133 -3.16 7.99 7.47
C ALA A 133 -2.05 8.96 7.91
N ASN A 134 -0.85 8.47 8.25
CA ASN A 134 0.35 9.27 8.47
C ASN A 134 1.15 9.53 7.18
N LEU A 135 0.81 8.92 6.04
CA LEU A 135 1.47 9.17 4.76
C LEU A 135 1.00 10.47 4.10
N ALA A 136 1.85 11.07 3.28
CA ALA A 136 1.51 12.24 2.47
C ALA A 136 0.48 11.89 1.38
N GLY A 137 -0.77 12.30 1.61
CA GLY A 137 -1.93 12.02 0.76
C GLY A 137 -2.62 13.26 0.18
N LEU A 138 -3.81 13.02 -0.38
CA LEU A 138 -4.70 14.01 -0.99
C LEU A 138 -6.05 14.01 -0.25
N HIS A 139 -6.63 15.16 0.05
CA HIS A 139 -7.87 15.28 0.83
C HIS A 139 -8.87 16.18 0.11
N LEU A 140 -10.09 15.66 -0.13
CA LEU A 140 -11.19 16.42 -0.69
C LEU A 140 -11.62 17.50 0.31
N LYS A 141 -11.53 18.77 -0.09
CA LYS A 141 -11.95 19.90 0.76
C LYS A 141 -13.46 20.16 0.57
N PRO A 142 -14.21 20.55 1.62
CA PRO A 142 -15.68 20.70 1.55
C PRO A 142 -16.24 21.58 0.42
N TYR A 143 -15.46 22.58 -0.03
CA TYR A 143 -15.88 23.53 -1.07
C TYR A 143 -15.25 23.23 -2.45
N ARG A 144 -14.64 22.07 -2.64
CA ARG A 144 -13.95 21.71 -3.89
C ARG A 144 -14.80 20.75 -4.72
N PRO A 145 -15.03 21.02 -6.02
CA PRO A 145 -15.67 20.08 -6.91
C PRO A 145 -14.91 18.75 -7.00
N GLU A 146 -15.64 17.64 -6.91
CA GLU A 146 -15.09 16.28 -7.08
C GLU A 146 -14.26 16.11 -8.38
N PRO A 147 -14.72 16.59 -9.57
CA PRO A 147 -13.95 16.40 -10.80
C PRO A 147 -12.57 17.08 -10.77
N GLU A 148 -12.46 18.26 -10.14
CA GLU A 148 -11.18 18.97 -9.98
C GLU A 148 -10.24 18.25 -9.00
N PHE A 149 -10.80 17.51 -8.04
CA PHE A 149 -10.02 16.67 -7.13
C PHE A 149 -9.51 15.42 -7.84
N ILE A 150 -10.35 14.78 -8.65
CA ILE A 150 -9.97 13.62 -9.46
C ILE A 150 -8.86 13.97 -10.46
N GLU A 151 -8.95 15.09 -11.18
CA GLU A 151 -7.89 15.50 -12.11
C GLU A 151 -6.55 15.79 -11.38
N GLU A 152 -6.57 16.33 -10.14
CA GLU A 152 -5.34 16.44 -9.34
C GLU A 152 -4.78 15.06 -8.95
N ILE A 153 -5.63 14.15 -8.48
CA ILE A 153 -5.22 12.78 -8.10
C ILE A 153 -4.50 12.11 -9.27
N VAL A 154 -5.12 12.13 -10.45
CA VAL A 154 -4.57 11.50 -11.65
C VAL A 154 -3.28 12.20 -12.10
N GLU A 155 -3.20 13.52 -12.02
CA GLU A 155 -2.00 14.28 -12.36
C GLU A 155 -0.83 14.03 -11.40
N VAL A 156 -1.10 13.91 -10.09
CA VAL A 156 -0.10 13.53 -9.06
C VAL A 156 0.42 12.12 -9.31
N ILE A 157 -0.47 11.17 -9.61
CA ILE A 157 -0.12 9.78 -9.93
C ILE A 157 0.71 9.73 -11.22
N TRP A 158 0.26 10.40 -12.29
CA TRP A 158 0.95 10.45 -13.57
C TRP A 158 2.37 11.02 -13.44
N LYS A 159 2.53 12.13 -12.72
CA LYS A 159 3.85 12.70 -12.39
C LYS A 159 4.73 11.73 -11.60
N ARG A 160 4.17 11.03 -10.60
CA ARG A 160 4.90 9.99 -9.85
C ARG A 160 5.31 8.81 -10.73
N LEU A 161 4.49 8.40 -11.70
CA LEU A 161 4.84 7.35 -12.67
C LEU A 161 6.00 7.81 -13.58
N LYS A 162 5.90 9.01 -14.17
CA LYS A 162 6.94 9.57 -15.06
C LYS A 162 8.26 9.88 -14.35
N GLY A 163 8.23 10.30 -13.09
CA GLY A 163 9.42 10.61 -12.28
C GLY A 163 10.37 9.43 -12.03
N LYS A 164 9.98 8.18 -12.34
CA LYS A 164 10.89 7.02 -12.36
C LYS A 164 11.76 6.95 -13.63
N SER A 165 11.40 7.62 -14.72
CA SER A 165 12.03 7.44 -16.04
C SER A 165 13.32 8.24 -16.25
N SER A 166 13.63 9.21 -15.38
CA SER A 166 14.68 10.22 -15.61
C SER A 166 15.94 10.02 -14.76
N THR A 167 16.02 9.00 -13.91
CA THR A 167 17.15 8.81 -12.97
C THR A 167 18.31 7.96 -13.50
N VAL A 168 18.40 7.75 -14.82
CA VAL A 168 19.52 7.03 -15.47
C VAL A 168 20.13 7.86 -16.59
N GLN A 169 20.92 8.87 -16.22
CA GLN A 169 22.15 9.29 -16.92
C GLN A 169 22.83 10.45 -16.18
N SER A 170 23.84 10.14 -15.34
CA SER A 170 25.19 10.74 -15.40
C SER A 170 26.03 10.34 -14.18
N ARG A 171 26.64 9.17 -14.26
CA ARG A 171 27.95 8.89 -13.63
C ARG A 171 28.77 8.05 -14.60
N ARG A 172 29.37 8.72 -15.58
CA ARG A 172 30.56 8.23 -16.27
C ARG A 172 31.76 9.04 -15.78
N GLN A 173 32.40 8.48 -14.76
CA GLN A 173 33.85 8.27 -14.69
C GLN A 173 34.76 9.40 -15.20
N ILE A 174 35.49 10.02 -14.28
CA ILE A 174 36.87 10.46 -14.51
C ILE A 174 37.71 9.79 -13.43
N ASP A 175 38.73 9.07 -13.85
CA ASP A 175 39.66 8.38 -12.95
C ASP A 175 40.81 9.31 -12.51
N ASN A 176 41.42 8.95 -11.39
CA ASN A 176 42.51 9.61 -10.64
C ASN A 176 43.86 9.75 -11.43
N PRO A 177 44.98 10.32 -10.91
CA PRO A 177 45.30 10.69 -9.51
C PRO A 177 46.08 12.02 -9.27
N GLY A 178 46.32 12.40 -8.00
CA GLY A 178 47.66 12.88 -7.58
C GLY A 178 47.79 14.01 -6.55
N VAL A 179 48.67 13.77 -5.56
CA VAL A 179 49.29 14.72 -4.60
C VAL A 179 48.39 15.27 -3.47
N GLY A 180 48.85 15.12 -2.23
CA GLY A 180 48.21 15.67 -1.03
C GLY A 180 49.21 16.31 -0.07
N VAL A 181 48.72 16.83 1.05
CA VAL A 181 49.43 17.16 2.30
C VAL A 181 48.37 17.08 3.41
N GLY A 182 48.70 16.55 4.61
CA GLY A 182 47.70 16.32 5.66
C GLY A 182 48.08 16.83 7.06
N VAL A 183 47.06 17.12 7.87
CA VAL A 183 47.01 17.24 9.36
C VAL A 183 45.53 16.98 9.76
N GLY A 184 45.17 16.31 10.86
CA GLY A 184 45.97 15.49 11.79
C GLY A 184 45.29 15.31 13.17
N VAL A 185 44.93 14.06 13.51
CA VAL A 185 44.45 13.57 14.83
C VAL A 185 43.04 14.02 15.29
N GLY A 186 42.20 13.08 15.74
CA GLY A 186 40.86 13.42 16.30
C GLY A 186 39.88 12.27 16.60
N GLU A 187 40.35 11.21 17.29
CA GLU A 187 39.58 10.31 18.18
C GLU A 187 38.37 9.46 17.70
N ASP A 188 38.17 8.39 18.46
CA ASP A 188 37.33 7.21 18.23
C ASP A 188 35.81 7.47 18.28
N SER A 189 35.06 6.80 17.40
CA SER A 189 33.63 6.47 17.59
C SER A 189 33.22 5.39 16.60
N SER A 190 33.62 4.16 16.92
CA SER A 190 33.19 2.96 16.20
C SER A 190 31.70 2.67 16.46
N ILE A 191 30.82 3.15 15.56
CA ILE A 191 29.40 2.81 15.57
C ILE A 191 29.26 1.34 15.15
N ILE A 192 29.17 0.44 16.14
CA ILE A 192 28.72 -0.92 15.92
C ILE A 192 27.24 -0.87 15.55
N ILE A 193 26.94 -1.08 14.27
CA ILE A 193 25.58 -1.38 13.83
C ILE A 193 25.25 -2.76 14.39
N SER A 194 24.41 -2.80 15.43
CA SER A 194 23.89 -4.05 15.98
C SER A 194 23.23 -4.85 14.85
N GLN A 195 23.75 -6.05 14.60
CA GLN A 195 23.10 -7.02 13.73
C GLN A 195 21.85 -7.56 14.45
N ASN A 196 20.75 -6.79 14.39
CA ASN A 196 19.44 -7.35 14.71
C ASN A 196 19.08 -8.32 13.59
N ASP A 197 19.13 -9.61 13.95
CA ASP A 197 18.95 -10.78 13.10
C ASP A 197 17.94 -10.62 11.95
N ALA A 198 18.46 -10.55 10.73
CA ALA A 198 17.70 -10.89 9.53
C ALA A 198 17.12 -12.31 9.62
N SER A 199 17.82 -13.20 10.34
CA SER A 199 17.43 -14.53 10.79
C SER A 199 16.05 -14.55 11.47
N SER A 200 15.81 -13.65 12.41
CA SER A 200 14.58 -13.58 13.21
C SER A 200 13.41 -13.04 12.40
N VAL A 201 13.68 -12.09 11.50
CA VAL A 201 12.66 -11.59 10.55
C VAL A 201 12.27 -12.66 9.54
N GLN A 202 13.24 -13.41 8.99
CA GLN A 202 12.98 -14.52 8.06
C GLN A 202 12.27 -15.69 8.73
N ASN A 203 12.64 -16.05 9.97
CA ASN A 203 11.96 -17.09 10.73
C ASN A 203 10.50 -16.69 11.04
N ALA A 204 10.25 -15.42 11.42
CA ALA A 204 8.89 -14.91 11.56
C ALA A 204 8.11 -15.00 10.23
N ILE A 205 8.68 -14.59 9.10
CA ILE A 205 8.04 -14.72 7.77
C ILE A 205 7.68 -16.18 7.47
N ALA A 206 8.56 -17.13 7.78
CA ALA A 206 8.34 -18.56 7.55
C ALA A 206 7.26 -19.17 8.47
N GLU A 207 7.22 -18.80 9.75
CA GLU A 207 6.20 -19.25 10.69
C GLU A 207 4.82 -18.67 10.38
N TRP A 208 4.73 -17.38 10.07
CA TRP A 208 3.48 -16.74 9.70
C TRP A 208 2.92 -17.28 8.37
N SER A 209 3.80 -17.52 7.38
CA SER A 209 3.41 -18.19 6.14
C SER A 209 2.86 -19.60 6.40
N ARG A 210 3.51 -20.39 7.27
CA ARG A 210 3.02 -21.73 7.67
C ARG A 210 1.66 -21.67 8.37
N LEU A 211 1.47 -20.75 9.31
CA LEU A 211 0.20 -20.59 10.02
C LEU A 211 -0.93 -20.12 9.09
N PHE A 212 -0.63 -19.24 8.12
CA PHE A 212 -1.57 -18.78 7.11
C PHE A 212 -2.00 -19.92 6.17
N PHE A 213 -1.06 -20.73 5.67
CA PHE A 213 -1.39 -21.94 4.90
C PHE A 213 -2.21 -22.94 5.73
N LEU A 214 -1.89 -23.16 7.01
CA LEU A 214 -2.65 -24.05 7.89
C LEU A 214 -4.09 -23.56 8.17
N ALA A 215 -4.27 -22.24 8.33
CA ALA A 215 -5.59 -21.64 8.51
C ALA A 215 -6.48 -21.83 7.27
N LEU A 216 -5.93 -21.53 6.08
CA LEU A 216 -6.62 -21.76 4.81
C LEU A 216 -6.93 -23.25 4.59
N TYR A 217 -5.99 -24.15 4.90
CA TYR A 217 -6.21 -25.59 4.75
C TYR A 217 -7.30 -26.13 5.69
N ARG A 218 -7.38 -25.63 6.94
CA ARG A 218 -8.48 -25.99 7.85
C ARG A 218 -9.83 -25.50 7.34
N HIS A 219 -9.91 -24.30 6.78
CA HIS A 219 -11.15 -23.79 6.17
C HIS A 219 -11.56 -24.63 4.95
N PHE A 220 -10.60 -25.03 4.10
CA PHE A 220 -10.85 -25.83 2.90
C PHE A 220 -11.29 -27.27 3.23
N VAL A 221 -10.67 -27.92 4.22
CA VAL A 221 -11.05 -29.28 4.67
C VAL A 221 -12.46 -29.30 5.26
N VAL A 222 -12.83 -28.29 6.08
CA VAL A 222 -14.20 -28.18 6.62
C VAL A 222 -15.23 -27.99 5.50
N LEU A 223 -14.93 -27.17 4.49
CA LEU A 223 -15.82 -26.93 3.35
C LEU A 223 -16.00 -28.19 2.47
N ILE A 224 -14.93 -28.96 2.23
CA ILE A 224 -14.99 -30.23 1.50
C ILE A 224 -15.82 -31.27 2.28
N VAL A 225 -15.58 -31.45 3.59
CA VAL A 225 -16.35 -32.40 4.41
C VAL A 225 -17.84 -32.03 4.47
N ALA A 226 -18.18 -30.74 4.51
CA ALA A 226 -19.55 -30.26 4.45
C ALA A 226 -20.22 -30.47 3.07
N THR A 227 -19.44 -30.52 1.99
CA THR A 227 -19.93 -30.72 0.61
C THR A 227 -20.10 -32.21 0.27
N VAL A 228 -19.32 -33.10 0.89
CA VAL A 228 -19.39 -34.57 0.68
C VAL A 228 -20.41 -35.25 1.61
N SER A 229 -20.96 -34.54 2.60
CA SER A 229 -21.98 -35.04 3.55
C SER A 229 -23.43 -34.66 3.17
N ARG A 230 -23.73 -34.52 1.87
CA ARG A 230 -25.08 -34.26 1.33
C ARG A 230 -25.39 -35.19 0.17
#